data_AF-A0ABD3I1K4-F1
#
_entry.id   AF-A0ABD3I1K4-F1
#
_cell.length_a   1.000
_cell.length_b   1.000
_cell.length_c   1.000
_cell.angle_alpha   90.00
_cell.angle_beta   90.00
_cell.angle_gamma   90.00
#
_symmetry.space_group_name_H-M   'P 1'
#
loop_
_entity.id
_entity.type
_entity.pdbx_description
1 polymer ?
#
loop_
_entity_poly.entity_id
_entity_poly.type
_entity_poly.pdbx_seq_one_letter_code
_entity_poly.pdbx_strand_id
1 'polypeptide(L)'
;MAITATVLQLRFNTLLQFIAYVVLFRSLLQLRTSEVQAAPVKITLNTLTNCTNGTTFSPTDGELPISCCPEPDVNLNVSVVDFVPKGNGRLRVRKALQCLSGEELTNYTEKLTKGYELLRNLPADDPRSLMQQRRIHCAYCTGSFTHDGLSSADNFTIDIHFNWLFLPWHRIFLYFHERILQTLLGDENFTLHFWNFDNGDDATNSTQGAGCFTPGHFVPEIYNDNSTSTFDPDRANRTLLPDIPVDLSIPGTVLLVNITVRSVEEAVPRNRAAMQYAMATGTVPRDYFGIPLKYGDVRPINTDAGSMEVQPHSSMHRWLGAAMVLANTSAGDPIFYTFHANFDRLWHSWMGIGNNSDLQPTDPDWLDAEFLFWDENKILTRVKVSDVLSIDDLGYSYEKVNDAFWISWPIANFSSLFLAFRCSCVCLVILCDASSSLGEGSDLPCPTITIWPMLPHSHRKVQSSSGSNIRNAINCRKRQAEAVLGRRLKSPT
;
A
#
# COMPACT_ATOMS: atom_id res chain seq x y z
N MET A 1 55.49 -50.36 -27.64
CA MET A 1 54.40 -49.46 -28.06
C MET A 1 53.01 -49.89 -27.56
N ALA A 2 52.68 -51.18 -27.39
CA ALA A 2 51.36 -51.60 -26.89
C ALA A 2 51.11 -51.34 -25.38
N ILE A 3 52.15 -51.44 -24.55
CA ILE A 3 52.03 -51.26 -23.08
C ILE A 3 51.73 -49.80 -22.71
N THR A 4 52.31 -48.84 -23.44
CA THR A 4 52.12 -47.39 -23.23
C THR A 4 50.70 -46.93 -23.58
N ALA A 5 50.07 -47.50 -24.61
CA ALA A 5 48.69 -47.17 -24.98
C ALA A 5 47.69 -47.63 -23.92
N THR A 6 47.91 -48.82 -23.34
CA THR A 6 47.02 -49.42 -22.33
C THR A 6 47.05 -48.63 -21.01
N VAL A 7 48.23 -48.16 -20.59
CA VAL A 7 48.37 -47.32 -19.40
C VAL A 7 47.74 -45.93 -19.59
N LEU A 8 47.82 -45.37 -20.80
CA LEU A 8 47.18 -44.09 -21.12
C LEU A 8 45.65 -44.22 -21.09
N GLN A 9 45.10 -45.32 -21.63
CA GLN A 9 43.66 -45.63 -21.60
C GLN A 9 43.14 -45.77 -20.17
N LEU A 10 43.88 -46.47 -19.29
CA LEU A 10 43.50 -46.64 -17.89
C LEU A 10 43.45 -45.29 -17.15
N ARG A 11 44.46 -44.44 -17.35
CA ARG A 11 44.54 -43.09 -16.74
C ARG A 11 43.43 -42.16 -17.24
N PHE A 12 43.06 -42.27 -18.52
CA PHE A 12 41.96 -41.51 -19.09
C PHE A 12 40.60 -41.92 -18.51
N ASN A 13 40.38 -43.23 -18.34
CA ASN A 13 39.15 -43.75 -17.73
C ASN A 13 39.03 -43.40 -16.23
N THR A 14 40.14 -43.40 -15.48
CA THR A 14 40.12 -42.97 -14.07
C THR A 14 39.87 -41.46 -13.94
N LEU A 15 40.42 -40.65 -14.83
CA LEU A 15 40.17 -39.21 -14.87
C LEU A 15 38.69 -38.91 -15.21
N LEU A 16 38.11 -39.62 -16.18
CA LEU A 16 36.69 -39.49 -16.53
C LEU A 16 35.76 -39.90 -15.38
N GLN A 17 36.06 -40.99 -14.67
CA GLN A 17 35.31 -41.38 -13.46
C GLN A 17 35.42 -40.31 -12.36
N PHE A 18 36.62 -39.78 -12.13
CA PHE A 18 36.81 -38.74 -11.11
C PHE A 18 36.05 -37.46 -11.46
N ILE A 19 36.07 -37.04 -12.74
CA ILE A 19 35.27 -35.90 -13.22
C ILE A 19 33.77 -36.18 -13.05
N ALA A 20 33.31 -37.39 -13.39
CA ALA A 20 31.91 -37.78 -13.21
C ALA A 20 31.50 -37.72 -11.72
N TYR A 21 32.34 -38.20 -10.80
CA TYR A 21 32.08 -38.10 -9.35
C TYR A 21 32.07 -36.65 -8.87
N VAL A 22 32.98 -35.80 -9.34
CA VAL A 22 33.01 -34.38 -8.96
C VAL A 22 31.77 -33.64 -9.49
N VAL A 23 31.34 -33.94 -10.72
CA VAL A 23 30.10 -33.38 -11.29
C VAL A 23 28.89 -33.90 -10.50
N LEU A 24 28.79 -35.20 -10.23
CA LEU A 24 27.69 -35.76 -9.45
C LEU A 24 27.65 -35.19 -8.02
N PHE A 25 28.81 -35.03 -7.39
CA PHE A 25 28.92 -34.45 -6.06
C PHE A 25 28.58 -32.96 -6.06
N ARG A 26 28.97 -32.19 -7.09
CA ARG A 26 28.53 -30.79 -7.28
C ARG A 26 27.03 -30.69 -7.56
N SER A 27 26.47 -31.59 -8.36
CA SER A 27 25.03 -31.65 -8.62
C SER A 27 24.24 -32.04 -7.37
N LEU A 28 24.77 -32.96 -6.54
CA LEU A 28 24.18 -33.33 -5.25
C LEU A 28 24.36 -32.24 -4.19
N LEU A 29 25.44 -31.44 -4.24
CA LEU A 29 25.61 -30.24 -3.41
C LEU A 29 24.68 -29.11 -3.86
N GLN A 30 24.43 -28.96 -5.16
CA GLN A 30 23.46 -28.03 -5.74
C GLN A 30 22.02 -28.47 -5.46
N LEU A 31 21.73 -29.76 -5.34
CA LEU A 31 20.44 -30.28 -4.85
C LEU A 31 20.28 -30.13 -3.32
N ARG A 32 21.35 -29.74 -2.61
CA ARG A 32 21.35 -29.41 -1.17
C ARG A 32 21.33 -27.91 -0.89
N THR A 33 21.13 -27.06 -1.90
CA THR A 33 20.53 -25.75 -1.60
C THR A 33 19.10 -26.06 -1.22
N SER A 34 18.79 -25.92 0.07
CA SER A 34 17.44 -25.91 0.59
C SER A 34 16.58 -25.04 -0.33
N GLU A 35 15.76 -25.66 -1.18
CA GLU A 35 14.51 -25.03 -1.60
C GLU A 35 13.81 -24.71 -0.27
N VAL A 36 13.89 -23.46 0.16
CA VAL A 36 12.99 -22.98 1.20
C VAL A 36 11.62 -23.13 0.57
N GLN A 37 10.92 -24.19 0.97
CA GLN A 37 9.58 -24.45 0.51
C GLN A 37 8.76 -23.20 0.83
N ALA A 38 8.14 -22.62 -0.20
CA ALA A 38 7.30 -21.43 -0.04
C ALA A 38 6.30 -21.66 1.11
N ALA A 39 6.23 -20.69 2.01
CA ALA A 39 5.44 -20.77 3.23
C ALA A 39 4.85 -19.40 3.57
N PRO A 40 3.71 -19.36 4.30
CA PRO A 40 3.06 -18.12 4.69
C PRO A 40 3.91 -17.31 5.67
N VAL A 41 3.78 -15.98 5.61
CA VAL A 41 4.32 -15.10 6.65
C VAL A 41 3.55 -15.34 7.95
N LYS A 42 4.28 -15.56 9.05
CA LYS A 42 3.66 -15.75 10.37
C LYS A 42 4.30 -14.83 11.38
N ILE A 43 3.46 -14.04 12.05
CA ILE A 43 3.83 -13.36 13.28
C ILE A 43 3.48 -14.27 14.45
N THR A 44 4.48 -14.64 15.24
CA THR A 44 4.31 -15.49 16.41
C THR A 44 4.67 -14.73 17.69
N LEU A 45 4.46 -15.36 18.85
CA LEU A 45 4.99 -14.82 20.11
C LEU A 45 6.50 -14.61 20.04
N ASN A 46 7.24 -15.50 19.38
CA ASN A 46 8.68 -15.36 19.20
C ASN A 46 9.03 -14.12 18.37
N THR A 47 8.24 -13.83 17.34
CA THR A 47 8.40 -12.63 16.52
C THR A 47 8.17 -11.35 17.35
N LEU A 48 7.16 -11.35 18.21
CA LEU A 48 6.87 -10.22 19.10
C LEU A 48 7.96 -10.02 20.17
N THR A 49 8.40 -11.10 20.82
CA THR A 49 9.40 -11.03 21.90
C THR A 49 10.80 -10.66 21.39
N ASN A 50 11.10 -10.99 20.14
CA ASN A 50 12.38 -10.63 19.49
C ASN A 50 12.24 -9.39 18.61
N CYS A 51 11.25 -8.54 18.87
CA CYS A 51 11.09 -7.29 18.15
C CYS A 51 12.35 -6.43 18.28
N THR A 52 12.79 -5.84 17.16
CA THR A 52 13.94 -4.95 17.12
C THR A 52 13.55 -3.56 16.63
N ASN A 53 14.46 -2.59 16.77
CA ASN A 53 14.29 -1.31 16.11
C ASN A 53 14.17 -1.52 14.60
N GLY A 54 13.13 -0.91 14.02
CA GLY A 54 12.91 -0.87 12.58
C GLY A 54 13.67 0.30 11.95
N THR A 55 13.40 0.53 10.68
CA THR A 55 13.91 1.67 9.91
C THR A 55 12.78 2.53 9.39
N THR A 56 12.99 3.85 9.44
CA THR A 56 12.13 4.85 8.80
C THR A 56 12.95 5.73 7.88
N PHE A 57 12.32 6.36 6.89
CA PHE A 57 12.99 7.25 5.95
C PHE A 57 12.92 8.71 6.39
N SER A 58 14.08 9.36 6.48
CA SER A 58 14.25 10.80 6.59
C SER A 58 14.74 11.37 5.25
N PRO A 59 14.10 12.40 4.68
CA PRO A 59 14.59 13.06 3.47
C PRO A 59 15.98 13.68 3.62
N THR A 60 16.37 14.04 4.86
CA THR A 60 17.67 14.68 5.16
C THR A 60 18.73 13.68 5.55
N ASP A 61 18.35 12.63 6.29
CA ASP A 61 19.30 11.75 6.98
C ASP A 61 19.27 10.30 6.46
N GLY A 62 18.44 10.00 5.46
CA GLY A 62 18.28 8.65 4.92
C GLY A 62 17.53 7.74 5.88
N GLU A 63 17.92 6.46 5.95
CA GLU A 63 17.32 5.51 6.88
C GLU A 63 17.73 5.80 8.32
N LEU A 64 16.73 6.02 9.18
CA LEU A 64 16.91 6.26 10.60
C LEU A 64 16.31 5.10 11.41
N PRO A 65 16.96 4.69 12.51
CA PRO A 65 16.40 3.68 13.40
C PRO A 65 15.17 4.21 14.12
N ILE A 66 14.17 3.35 14.31
CA ILE A 66 12.96 3.68 15.07
C ILE A 66 12.53 2.54 15.99
N SER A 67 12.15 2.90 17.22
CA SER A 67 11.62 1.96 18.19
C SER A 67 10.10 1.87 18.05
N CYS A 68 9.63 0.72 17.54
CA CYS A 68 8.22 0.44 17.32
C CYS A 68 7.66 -0.68 18.20
N CYS A 69 8.51 -1.35 18.98
CA CYS A 69 8.10 -2.56 19.68
C CYS A 69 6.92 -2.30 20.63
N PRO A 70 5.86 -3.12 20.58
CA PRO A 70 4.71 -2.97 21.47
C PRO A 70 5.14 -3.12 22.93
N GLU A 71 4.64 -2.25 23.81
CA GLU A 71 4.85 -2.35 25.26
C GLU A 71 3.60 -2.93 25.97
N PRO A 72 3.73 -3.50 27.18
CA PRO A 72 5.00 -3.83 27.82
C PRO A 72 5.69 -4.97 27.07
N ASP A 73 7.02 -4.90 27.04
CA ASP A 73 7.92 -6.01 26.72
C ASP A 73 7.25 -7.33 27.12
N VAL A 74 6.84 -8.14 26.12
CA VAL A 74 5.85 -9.21 26.28
C VAL A 74 6.40 -10.24 27.27
N ASN A 75 6.14 -10.07 28.56
CA ASN A 75 6.52 -10.99 29.62
C ASN A 75 5.64 -12.26 29.52
N LEU A 76 5.98 -13.10 28.54
CA LEU A 76 6.03 -14.56 28.47
C LEU A 76 4.97 -15.43 29.20
N ASN A 77 3.76 -14.93 29.47
CA ASN A 77 2.66 -15.79 29.92
C ASN A 77 1.30 -15.45 29.29
N VAL A 78 1.33 -14.88 28.08
CA VAL A 78 0.12 -14.54 27.32
C VAL A 78 -0.22 -15.71 26.40
N SER A 79 -1.41 -16.29 26.56
CA SER A 79 -1.94 -17.28 25.64
C SER A 79 -2.42 -16.60 24.37
N VAL A 80 -2.00 -17.07 23.21
CA VAL A 80 -2.57 -16.67 21.93
C VAL A 80 -3.84 -17.47 21.68
N VAL A 81 -4.92 -16.78 21.32
CA VAL A 81 -6.19 -17.40 20.93
C VAL A 81 -6.36 -17.25 19.42
N ASP A 82 -6.84 -18.29 18.74
CA ASP A 82 -7.15 -18.20 17.32
C ASP A 82 -8.46 -17.44 17.11
N PHE A 83 -8.43 -16.52 16.15
CA PHE A 83 -9.59 -15.73 15.76
C PHE A 83 -10.65 -16.62 15.14
N VAL A 84 -11.89 -16.32 15.47
CA VAL A 84 -13.06 -16.94 14.85
C VAL A 84 -13.99 -15.80 14.44
N PRO A 85 -14.28 -15.62 13.14
CA PRO A 85 -15.27 -14.65 12.70
C PRO A 85 -16.61 -14.91 13.41
N LYS A 86 -17.14 -13.91 14.10
CA LYS A 86 -18.42 -13.99 14.82
C LYS A 86 -19.43 -13.06 14.15
N GLY A 87 -20.01 -13.52 13.04
CA GLY A 87 -21.20 -12.91 12.48
C GLY A 87 -22.37 -13.08 13.46
N ASN A 88 -22.85 -11.99 14.06
CA ASN A 88 -23.99 -12.01 14.98
C ASN A 88 -25.36 -11.97 14.26
N GLY A 89 -25.37 -12.12 12.94
CA GLY A 89 -26.56 -12.04 12.08
C GLY A 89 -27.11 -10.63 11.84
N ARG A 90 -26.58 -9.59 12.52
CA ARG A 90 -26.94 -8.18 12.31
C ARG A 90 -25.72 -7.38 11.88
N LEU A 91 -25.65 -7.06 10.59
CA LEU A 91 -24.55 -6.26 10.04
C LEU A 91 -24.58 -4.83 10.58
N ARG A 92 -23.45 -4.41 11.15
CA ARG A 92 -23.16 -3.02 11.50
C ARG A 92 -22.80 -2.25 10.22
N VAL A 93 -23.55 -1.20 9.90
CA VAL A 93 -23.30 -0.42 8.68
C VAL A 93 -22.37 0.74 8.99
N ARG A 94 -21.13 0.68 8.50
CA ARG A 94 -20.22 1.83 8.49
C ARG A 94 -20.77 2.87 7.52
N LYS A 95 -21.15 4.05 8.03
CA LYS A 95 -21.73 5.13 7.24
C LYS A 95 -20.66 6.04 6.63
N ALA A 96 -21.00 6.63 5.49
CA ALA A 96 -20.19 7.71 4.94
C ALA A 96 -20.37 8.95 5.83
N LEU A 97 -19.27 9.52 6.33
CA LEU A 97 -19.36 10.64 7.27
C LEU A 97 -20.12 11.84 6.69
N GLN A 98 -19.94 12.09 5.40
CA GLN A 98 -20.53 13.22 4.67
C GLN A 98 -22.06 13.14 4.56
N CYS A 99 -22.66 12.01 4.91
CA CYS A 99 -24.11 11.83 4.90
C CYS A 99 -24.75 11.89 6.27
N LEU A 100 -23.96 11.99 7.34
CA LEU A 100 -24.49 12.33 8.65
C LEU A 100 -24.85 13.82 8.67
N SER A 101 -26.02 14.16 9.20
CA SER A 101 -26.47 15.55 9.34
C SER A 101 -27.37 15.75 10.55
N GLY A 102 -27.57 17.00 10.97
CA GLY A 102 -28.44 17.35 12.10
C GLY A 102 -28.07 16.61 13.39
N GLU A 103 -29.08 16.13 14.11
CA GLU A 103 -28.91 15.43 15.40
C GLU A 103 -28.08 14.15 15.27
N GLU A 104 -28.15 13.44 14.14
CA GLU A 104 -27.36 12.24 13.92
C GLU A 104 -25.87 12.56 13.88
N LEU A 105 -25.47 13.60 13.14
CA LEU A 105 -24.07 14.04 13.07
C LEU A 105 -23.58 14.52 14.44
N THR A 106 -24.40 15.29 15.18
CA THR A 106 -24.05 15.75 16.53
C THR A 106 -23.80 14.58 17.46
N ASN A 107 -24.76 13.65 17.57
CA ASN A 107 -24.65 12.47 18.42
C ASN A 107 -23.45 11.60 18.03
N TYR A 108 -23.21 11.42 16.73
CA TYR A 108 -22.08 10.65 16.23
C TYR A 108 -20.74 11.33 16.57
N THR A 109 -20.63 12.64 16.37
CA THR A 109 -19.41 13.42 16.65
C THR A 109 -19.09 13.40 18.14
N GLU A 110 -20.10 13.53 19.00
CA GLU A 110 -19.94 13.41 20.46
C GLU A 110 -19.42 12.03 20.86
N LYS A 111 -20.00 10.95 20.31
CA LYS A 111 -19.53 9.58 20.57
C LYS A 111 -18.11 9.35 20.07
N LEU A 112 -17.80 9.80 18.85
CA LEU A 112 -16.46 9.64 18.28
C LEU A 112 -15.41 10.39 19.12
N THR A 113 -15.71 11.64 19.47
CA THR A 113 -14.87 12.45 20.37
C THR A 113 -14.71 11.78 21.73
N LYS A 114 -15.79 11.25 22.31
CA LYS A 114 -15.68 10.52 23.57
C LYS A 114 -14.83 9.25 23.44
N GLY A 115 -14.98 8.51 22.35
CA GLY A 115 -14.22 7.28 22.08
C GLY A 115 -12.73 7.56 22.01
N TYR A 116 -12.32 8.58 21.24
CA TYR A 116 -10.90 8.97 21.15
C TYR A 116 -10.37 9.62 22.42
N GLU A 117 -11.19 10.32 23.20
CA GLU A 117 -10.80 10.82 24.52
C GLU A 117 -10.46 9.65 25.45
N LEU A 118 -11.33 8.65 25.52
CA LEU A 118 -11.10 7.43 26.32
C LEU A 118 -9.87 6.66 25.82
N LEU A 119 -9.73 6.51 24.51
CA LEU A 119 -8.62 5.79 23.88
C LEU A 119 -7.26 6.44 24.15
N ARG A 120 -7.20 7.78 24.14
CA ARG A 120 -6.00 8.57 24.46
C ARG A 120 -5.68 8.56 25.96
N ASN A 121 -6.70 8.47 26.81
CA ASN A 121 -6.55 8.44 28.28
C ASN A 121 -6.22 7.04 28.84
N LEU A 122 -6.24 6.00 28.01
CA LEU A 122 -5.76 4.68 28.44
C LEU A 122 -4.28 4.75 28.84
N PRO A 123 -3.85 3.95 29.84
CA PRO A 123 -2.44 3.81 30.18
C PRO A 123 -1.59 3.47 28.95
N ALA A 124 -0.36 3.98 28.91
CA ALA A 124 0.53 3.77 27.76
C ALA A 124 0.88 2.29 27.52
N ASP A 125 0.81 1.46 28.56
CA ASP A 125 1.01 0.01 28.54
C ASP A 125 -0.29 -0.78 28.27
N ASP A 126 -1.45 -0.12 28.23
CA ASP A 126 -2.69 -0.77 27.78
C ASP A 126 -2.59 -1.01 26.26
N PRO A 127 -2.64 -2.27 25.79
CA PRO A 127 -2.42 -2.60 24.38
C PRO A 127 -3.48 -2.00 23.44
N ARG A 128 -4.58 -1.51 24.01
CA ARG A 128 -5.68 -0.87 23.26
C ARG A 128 -5.47 0.62 23.07
N SER A 129 -4.58 1.26 23.85
CA SER A 129 -4.34 2.71 23.79
C SER A 129 -3.94 3.17 22.38
N LEU A 130 -4.25 4.42 22.03
CA LEU A 130 -3.92 4.96 20.71
C LEU A 130 -2.40 4.91 20.44
N MET A 131 -1.58 5.05 21.48
CA MET A 131 -0.12 4.89 21.38
C MET A 131 0.27 3.46 21.00
N GLN A 132 -0.36 2.44 21.59
CA GLN A 132 -0.06 1.05 21.25
C GLN A 132 -0.58 0.66 19.87
N GLN A 133 -1.73 1.21 19.45
CA GLN A 133 -2.21 1.05 18.09
C GLN A 133 -1.29 1.72 17.06
N ARG A 134 -0.71 2.88 17.40
CA ARG A 134 0.38 3.46 16.59
C ARG A 134 1.61 2.55 16.55
N ARG A 135 2.03 1.99 17.68
CA ARG A 135 3.21 1.10 17.78
C ARG A 135 3.03 -0.19 17.00
N ILE A 136 1.84 -0.80 17.03
CA ILE A 136 1.61 -2.01 16.25
C ILE A 136 1.76 -1.71 14.77
N HIS A 137 1.12 -0.66 14.25
CA HIS A 137 1.32 -0.23 12.87
C HIS A 137 2.80 0.07 12.57
N CYS A 138 3.48 0.82 13.43
CA CYS A 138 4.92 1.08 13.32
C CYS A 138 5.73 -0.23 13.17
N ALA A 139 5.48 -1.23 14.02
CA ALA A 139 6.29 -2.45 14.06
C ALA A 139 6.10 -3.32 12.80
N TYR A 140 4.87 -3.41 12.31
CA TYR A 140 4.52 -4.14 11.09
C TYR A 140 5.02 -3.48 9.79
N CYS A 141 5.43 -2.20 9.84
CA CYS A 141 5.68 -1.39 8.64
C CYS A 141 7.10 -0.83 8.54
N THR A 142 7.96 -1.14 9.52
CA THR A 142 9.32 -0.58 9.59
C THR A 142 10.39 -1.68 9.63
N GLY A 143 10.01 -2.94 9.48
CA GLY A 143 10.93 -4.07 9.62
C GLY A 143 11.35 -4.33 11.08
N SER A 144 10.55 -3.90 12.06
CA SER A 144 10.78 -4.26 13.48
C SER A 144 10.54 -5.74 13.77
N PHE A 145 9.73 -6.41 12.95
CA PHE A 145 9.52 -7.85 13.01
C PHE A 145 10.38 -8.56 11.98
N THR A 146 10.93 -9.71 12.37
CA THR A 146 11.74 -10.58 11.51
C THR A 146 11.09 -11.94 11.42
N HIS A 147 11.17 -12.59 10.27
CA HIS A 147 10.77 -13.99 10.14
C HIS A 147 11.45 -14.85 11.21
N ASP A 148 10.67 -15.66 11.94
CA ASP A 148 11.20 -16.51 13.00
C ASP A 148 12.32 -17.40 12.50
N GLY A 149 13.45 -17.42 13.22
CA GLY A 149 14.62 -18.21 12.86
C GLY A 149 15.51 -17.60 11.76
N LEU A 150 15.13 -16.43 11.21
CA LEU A 150 15.96 -15.66 10.27
C LEU A 150 16.54 -14.42 10.95
N SER A 151 17.48 -13.78 10.25
CA SER A 151 18.25 -12.64 10.75
C SER A 151 17.76 -11.34 10.15
N SER A 152 17.53 -10.33 11.00
CA SER A 152 17.24 -8.96 10.56
C SER A 152 18.42 -8.33 9.81
N ALA A 153 19.66 -8.74 10.12
CA ALA A 153 20.86 -8.27 9.44
C ALA A 153 20.93 -8.71 7.98
N ASP A 154 20.23 -9.79 7.62
CA ASP A 154 20.13 -10.30 6.25
C ASP A 154 18.87 -9.79 5.52
N ASN A 155 18.20 -8.77 6.09
CA ASN A 155 17.00 -8.12 5.56
C ASN A 155 15.76 -9.04 5.44
N PHE A 156 15.67 -10.11 6.24
CA PHE A 156 14.45 -10.94 6.37
C PHE A 156 13.42 -10.33 7.31
N THR A 157 13.32 -9.00 7.30
CA THR A 157 12.35 -8.26 8.10
C THR A 157 11.00 -8.18 7.38
N ILE A 158 9.93 -8.06 8.14
CA ILE A 158 8.56 -8.09 7.65
C ILE A 158 8.07 -6.65 7.47
N ASP A 159 7.44 -6.40 6.33
CA ASP A 159 6.72 -5.17 6.03
C ASP A 159 5.38 -5.55 5.41
N ILE A 160 4.27 -5.04 5.95
CA ILE A 160 2.93 -5.31 5.41
C ILE A 160 2.58 -4.39 4.24
N HIS A 161 3.41 -3.38 3.97
CA HIS A 161 3.24 -2.46 2.86
C HIS A 161 3.97 -2.92 1.59
N PHE A 162 3.52 -2.39 0.46
CA PHE A 162 4.01 -2.59 -0.90
C PHE A 162 3.96 -4.05 -1.37
N ASN A 163 3.02 -4.82 -0.84
CA ASN A 163 2.80 -6.23 -1.14
C ASN A 163 1.35 -6.66 -0.84
N TRP A 164 1.02 -7.90 -1.18
CA TRP A 164 -0.34 -8.47 -1.07
C TRP A 164 -0.95 -8.51 0.34
N LEU A 165 -0.17 -8.29 1.41
CA LEU A 165 -0.66 -8.27 2.79
C LEU A 165 -1.27 -6.91 3.19
N PHE A 166 -1.08 -5.86 2.37
CA PHE A 166 -1.53 -4.50 2.66
C PHE A 166 -3.03 -4.43 3.03
N LEU A 167 -3.92 -4.87 2.13
CA LEU A 167 -5.37 -4.80 2.34
C LEU A 167 -5.86 -5.66 3.52
N PRO A 168 -5.55 -6.97 3.62
CA PRO A 168 -6.07 -7.79 4.71
C PRO A 168 -5.52 -7.37 6.08
N TRP A 169 -4.25 -6.94 6.17
CA TRP A 169 -3.70 -6.47 7.44
C TRP A 169 -4.44 -5.22 7.95
N HIS A 170 -4.68 -4.23 7.08
CA HIS A 170 -5.41 -3.02 7.46
C HIS A 170 -6.87 -3.31 7.81
N ARG A 171 -7.54 -4.25 7.13
CA ARG A 171 -8.88 -4.73 7.51
C ARG A 171 -8.91 -5.27 8.94
N ILE A 172 -7.95 -6.11 9.31
CA ILE A 172 -7.84 -6.66 10.68
C ILE A 172 -7.60 -5.54 11.69
N PHE A 173 -6.73 -4.59 11.36
CA PHE A 173 -6.41 -3.47 12.23
C PHE A 173 -7.65 -2.60 12.52
N LEU A 174 -8.43 -2.27 11.48
CA LEU A 174 -9.69 -1.54 11.60
C LEU A 174 -10.77 -2.32 12.37
N TYR A 175 -10.83 -3.64 12.18
CA TYR A 175 -11.77 -4.51 12.88
C TYR A 175 -11.58 -4.41 14.40
N PHE A 176 -10.35 -4.61 14.90
CA PHE A 176 -10.09 -4.50 16.33
C PHE A 176 -10.18 -3.07 16.85
N HIS A 177 -9.77 -2.06 16.05
CA HIS A 177 -9.92 -0.66 16.43
C HIS A 177 -11.39 -0.29 16.70
N GLU A 178 -12.31 -0.68 15.81
CA GLU A 178 -13.75 -0.44 15.98
C GLU A 178 -14.28 -1.13 17.25
N ARG A 179 -13.89 -2.38 17.51
CA ARG A 179 -14.32 -3.13 18.70
C ARG A 179 -13.78 -2.57 20.02
N ILE A 180 -12.54 -2.08 19.99
CA ILE A 180 -11.96 -1.35 21.12
C ILE A 180 -12.79 -0.10 21.42
N LEU A 181 -13.13 0.70 20.40
CA LEU A 181 -13.99 1.88 20.58
C LEU A 181 -15.38 1.51 21.12
N GLN A 182 -16.03 0.47 20.58
CA GLN A 182 -17.31 -0.05 21.08
C GLN A 182 -17.23 -0.38 22.59
N THR A 183 -16.17 -1.08 23.00
CA THR A 183 -15.96 -1.49 24.39
C THR A 183 -15.72 -0.31 25.31
N LEU A 184 -14.89 0.66 24.89
CA LEU A 184 -14.63 1.87 25.67
C LEU A 184 -15.87 2.75 25.82
N LEU A 185 -16.68 2.84 24.76
CA LEU A 185 -17.93 3.60 24.76
C LEU A 185 -19.08 2.90 25.50
N GLY A 186 -18.98 1.58 25.73
CA GLY A 186 -20.11 0.76 26.17
C GLY A 186 -21.24 0.73 25.13
N ASP A 187 -20.91 0.87 23.84
CA ASP A 187 -21.85 0.92 22.72
C ASP A 187 -21.45 -0.11 21.66
N GLU A 188 -22.01 -1.32 21.76
CA GLU A 188 -21.78 -2.40 20.79
C GLU A 188 -22.31 -2.10 19.37
N ASN A 189 -23.15 -1.06 19.23
CA ASN A 189 -23.68 -0.63 17.93
C ASN A 189 -22.84 0.49 17.30
N PHE A 190 -21.83 1.02 18.00
CA PHE A 190 -20.93 2.01 17.42
C PHE A 190 -20.23 1.43 16.20
N THR A 191 -20.16 2.21 15.13
CA THR A 191 -19.45 1.84 13.90
C THR A 191 -18.45 2.91 13.54
N LEU A 192 -17.27 2.48 13.08
CA LEU A 192 -16.36 3.40 12.42
C LEU A 192 -17.06 3.92 11.15
N HIS A 193 -17.01 5.22 10.91
CA HIS A 193 -17.44 5.77 9.63
C HIS A 193 -16.30 5.63 8.62
N PHE A 194 -16.59 5.83 7.35
CA PHE A 194 -15.55 6.00 6.34
C PHE A 194 -15.59 7.40 5.75
N TRP A 195 -14.40 7.90 5.40
CA TRP A 195 -14.26 9.13 4.65
C TRP A 195 -14.46 8.82 3.16
N ASN A 196 -15.61 9.20 2.61
CA ASN A 196 -16.00 8.97 1.21
C ASN A 196 -15.26 9.86 0.19
N PHE A 197 -13.93 9.90 0.24
CA PHE A 197 -13.09 10.77 -0.58
C PHE A 197 -13.15 10.49 -2.08
N ASP A 198 -13.68 9.35 -2.50
CA ASP A 198 -13.76 8.95 -3.90
C ASP A 198 -15.04 9.44 -4.61
N ASN A 199 -15.93 10.14 -3.88
CA ASN A 199 -17.20 10.62 -4.39
C ASN A 199 -17.24 12.14 -4.62
N GLY A 200 -17.60 12.60 -5.84
CA GLY A 200 -17.54 14.03 -6.24
C GLY A 200 -18.85 14.74 -6.56
N ASP A 201 -18.75 15.98 -7.01
CA ASP A 201 -19.89 16.92 -7.06
C ASP A 201 -20.96 16.60 -8.10
N ASP A 202 -20.65 15.76 -9.10
CA ASP A 202 -21.65 15.19 -10.01
C ASP A 202 -22.30 13.91 -9.47
N ALA A 203 -22.03 13.54 -8.20
CA ALA A 203 -22.78 12.52 -7.49
C ALA A 203 -24.22 12.93 -7.15
N THR A 204 -24.72 14.01 -7.74
CA THR A 204 -26.07 14.50 -7.51
C THR A 204 -27.11 13.52 -8.06
N ASN A 205 -27.80 12.84 -7.13
CA ASN A 205 -29.07 12.13 -7.28
C ASN A 205 -29.29 11.45 -8.64
N SER A 206 -28.39 10.55 -9.04
CA SER A 206 -28.76 9.54 -10.03
C SER A 206 -29.71 8.59 -9.31
N THR A 207 -31.03 8.72 -9.57
CA THR A 207 -32.11 7.71 -9.67
C THR A 207 -31.97 6.29 -9.03
N GLN A 208 -31.08 6.05 -8.07
CA GLN A 208 -30.56 4.73 -7.66
C GLN A 208 -30.92 4.31 -6.22
N GLY A 209 -31.99 4.88 -5.64
CA GLY A 209 -32.55 4.42 -4.37
C GLY A 209 -31.85 4.97 -3.11
N ALA A 210 -31.95 4.22 -2.00
CA ALA A 210 -31.37 4.59 -0.70
C ALA A 210 -29.83 4.49 -0.72
N GLY A 211 -29.14 5.53 -0.22
CA GLY A 211 -27.68 5.61 -0.13
C GLY A 211 -27.17 7.04 0.10
N CYS A 212 -25.84 7.18 0.23
CA CYS A 212 -25.15 8.44 0.45
C CYS A 212 -24.56 9.00 -0.87
N PHE A 213 -25.07 10.16 -1.30
CA PHE A 213 -24.74 10.79 -2.58
C PHE A 213 -24.12 12.19 -2.39
N THR A 214 -23.48 12.41 -1.24
CA THR A 214 -22.80 13.67 -0.91
C THR A 214 -21.33 13.62 -1.35
N PRO A 215 -20.76 14.72 -1.88
CA PRO A 215 -19.33 14.81 -2.16
C PRO A 215 -18.50 14.62 -0.90
N GLY A 216 -17.37 13.90 -1.01
CA GLY A 216 -16.48 13.64 0.12
C GLY A 216 -15.03 13.99 -0.10
N HIS A 217 -14.69 14.78 -1.13
CA HIS A 217 -13.30 15.17 -1.42
C HIS A 217 -12.65 16.05 -0.36
N PHE A 218 -13.38 16.59 0.62
CA PHE A 218 -12.83 17.49 1.63
C PHE A 218 -12.41 16.73 2.89
N VAL A 219 -11.35 17.21 3.55
CA VAL A 219 -10.96 16.72 4.88
C VAL A 219 -12.14 16.95 5.84
N PRO A 220 -12.64 15.92 6.54
CA PRO A 220 -13.85 16.10 7.34
C PRO A 220 -13.63 17.02 8.53
N GLU A 221 -14.53 17.99 8.72
CA GLU A 221 -14.38 19.08 9.70
C GLU A 221 -14.26 18.58 11.14
N ILE A 222 -14.90 17.46 11.50
CA ILE A 222 -14.83 16.85 12.84
C ILE A 222 -13.41 16.47 13.27
N TYR A 223 -12.47 16.38 12.31
CA TYR A 223 -11.06 16.11 12.58
C TYR A 223 -10.21 17.37 12.63
N ASN A 224 -10.76 18.55 12.31
CA ASN A 224 -10.05 19.84 12.27
C ASN A 224 -10.36 20.75 13.48
N ASP A 225 -11.29 20.34 14.36
CA ASP A 225 -11.58 21.05 15.60
C ASP A 225 -10.54 20.75 16.69
N ASN A 226 -9.64 21.70 16.94
CA ASN A 226 -8.54 21.56 17.90
C ASN A 226 -8.96 21.41 19.37
N SER A 227 -10.25 21.57 19.69
CA SER A 227 -10.78 21.33 21.02
C SER A 227 -11.18 19.86 21.26
N THR A 228 -11.20 19.05 20.20
CA THR A 228 -11.66 17.66 20.24
C THR A 228 -10.49 16.68 20.32
N SER A 229 -10.77 15.49 20.85
CA SER A 229 -9.81 14.38 20.92
C SER A 229 -9.53 13.71 19.57
N THR A 230 -10.35 14.00 18.55
CA THR A 230 -10.19 13.51 17.17
C THR A 230 -9.17 14.33 16.38
N PHE A 231 -8.83 15.54 16.86
CA PHE A 231 -7.83 16.38 16.23
C PHE A 231 -6.41 15.86 16.47
N ASP A 232 -5.55 16.07 15.47
CA ASP A 232 -4.11 15.91 15.56
C ASP A 232 -3.43 17.17 14.98
N PRO A 233 -2.55 17.85 15.74
CA PRO A 233 -1.86 19.05 15.24
C PRO A 233 -0.77 18.74 14.21
N ASP A 234 -0.30 17.50 14.10
CA ASP A 234 0.83 17.11 13.23
C ASP A 234 0.35 16.73 11.83
N ARG A 235 -0.37 17.67 11.19
CA ARG A 235 -0.85 17.61 9.80
C ARG A 235 -0.37 18.81 9.00
N ALA A 236 -0.37 18.70 7.67
CA ALA A 236 -0.05 19.82 6.80
C ALA A 236 -1.16 20.89 6.84
N ASN A 237 -0.80 22.18 6.93
CA ASN A 237 -1.75 23.30 7.00
C ASN A 237 -2.88 23.29 5.95
N ARG A 238 -2.63 22.72 4.76
CA ARG A 238 -3.65 22.60 3.71
C ARG A 238 -4.86 21.75 4.12
N THR A 239 -4.71 20.83 5.09
CA THR A 239 -5.83 20.00 5.57
C THR A 239 -6.83 20.80 6.40
N LEU A 240 -6.44 21.99 6.88
CA LEU A 240 -7.28 22.90 7.66
C LEU A 240 -8.04 23.90 6.77
N LEU A 241 -7.76 23.93 5.47
CA LEU A 241 -8.43 24.82 4.53
C LEU A 241 -9.81 24.26 4.19
N PRO A 242 -10.90 25.00 4.43
CA PRO A 242 -12.22 24.61 3.93
C PRO A 242 -12.22 24.64 2.40
N ASP A 243 -13.10 23.85 1.78
CA ASP A 243 -13.33 23.82 0.33
C ASP A 243 -12.13 23.46 -0.54
N ILE A 244 -11.06 22.92 0.04
CA ILE A 244 -9.94 22.37 -0.71
C ILE A 244 -10.07 20.85 -0.79
N PRO A 245 -10.32 20.29 -1.99
CA PRO A 245 -10.39 18.85 -2.16
C PRO A 245 -9.00 18.23 -1.98
N VAL A 246 -8.97 17.01 -1.43
CA VAL A 246 -7.78 16.17 -1.40
C VAL A 246 -7.27 15.89 -2.82
N ASP A 247 -5.97 15.75 -2.97
CA ASP A 247 -5.37 15.29 -4.22
C ASP A 247 -5.05 13.79 -4.12
N LEU A 248 -5.85 12.96 -4.78
CA LEU A 248 -5.64 11.52 -4.88
C LEU A 248 -4.60 11.16 -5.96
N SER A 249 -4.01 12.14 -6.63
CA SER A 249 -3.12 11.98 -7.78
C SER A 249 -1.66 12.43 -7.52
N ILE A 250 -1.27 12.64 -6.26
CA ILE A 250 0.09 13.10 -5.91
C ILE A 250 1.15 12.05 -6.27
N PRO A 251 2.09 12.34 -7.21
CA PRO A 251 3.15 11.42 -7.56
C PRO A 251 4.16 11.22 -6.43
N GLY A 252 4.73 10.01 -6.35
CA GLY A 252 5.74 9.66 -5.34
C GLY A 252 7.01 10.52 -5.38
N THR A 253 7.32 11.12 -6.53
CA THR A 253 8.49 11.98 -6.77
C THR A 253 8.32 13.41 -6.28
N VAL A 254 7.11 13.84 -5.94
CA VAL A 254 6.86 15.21 -5.48
C VAL A 254 7.34 15.36 -4.05
N LEU A 255 8.25 16.31 -3.82
CA LEU A 255 8.65 16.73 -2.48
C LEU A 255 7.42 17.22 -1.71
N LEU A 256 7.29 16.82 -0.45
CA LEU A 256 6.12 17.09 0.39
C LEU A 256 5.81 18.60 0.56
N VAL A 257 6.83 19.45 0.40
CA VAL A 257 6.72 20.91 0.45
C VAL A 257 6.16 21.54 -0.84
N ASN A 258 6.09 20.79 -1.95
CA ASN A 258 5.71 21.28 -3.27
C ASN A 258 4.39 20.66 -3.78
N ILE A 259 3.51 20.25 -2.86
CA ILE A 259 2.19 19.74 -3.20
C ILE A 259 1.31 20.92 -3.63
N THR A 260 0.88 20.91 -4.88
CA THR A 260 0.00 21.94 -5.45
C THR A 260 -1.42 21.78 -4.92
N VAL A 261 -1.94 22.81 -4.27
CA VAL A 261 -3.37 22.94 -3.93
C VAL A 261 -4.13 23.32 -5.20
N ARG A 262 -5.24 22.63 -5.48
CA ARG A 262 -6.04 22.81 -6.70
C ARG A 262 -7.49 23.14 -6.35
N SER A 263 -8.17 23.84 -7.25
CA SER A 263 -9.60 24.08 -7.12
C SER A 263 -10.38 22.77 -7.30
N VAL A 264 -11.65 22.80 -6.90
CA VAL A 264 -12.59 21.68 -7.06
C VAL A 264 -12.68 21.23 -8.53
N GLU A 265 -12.79 22.17 -9.47
CA GLU A 265 -12.91 21.91 -10.90
C GLU A 265 -11.68 21.21 -11.48
N GLU A 266 -10.50 21.43 -10.90
CA GLU A 266 -9.25 20.80 -11.33
C GLU A 266 -8.98 19.47 -10.64
N ALA A 267 -9.27 19.38 -9.34
CA ALA A 267 -8.94 18.20 -8.52
C ALA A 267 -9.93 17.06 -8.73
N VAL A 268 -11.23 17.33 -8.77
CA VAL A 268 -12.27 16.28 -8.82
C VAL A 268 -12.12 15.38 -10.07
N PRO A 269 -11.89 15.91 -11.29
CA PRO A 269 -11.63 15.06 -12.46
C PRO A 269 -10.35 14.23 -12.35
N ARG A 270 -9.31 14.74 -11.68
CA ARG A 270 -8.05 14.01 -11.46
C ARG A 270 -8.23 12.91 -10.43
N ASN A 271 -8.95 13.18 -9.34
CA ASN A 271 -9.32 12.18 -8.34
C ASN A 271 -10.13 11.06 -8.97
N ARG A 272 -11.10 11.39 -9.83
CA ARG A 272 -11.86 10.40 -10.60
C ARG A 272 -10.95 9.52 -11.46
N ALA A 273 -10.01 10.13 -12.19
CA ALA A 273 -9.08 9.38 -13.03
C ALA A 273 -8.15 8.48 -12.21
N ALA A 274 -7.67 8.96 -11.05
CA ALA A 274 -6.86 8.16 -10.12
C ALA A 274 -7.67 6.97 -9.58
N MET A 275 -8.91 7.18 -9.16
CA MET A 275 -9.82 6.13 -8.72
C MET A 275 -10.09 5.10 -9.82
N GLN A 276 -10.40 5.55 -11.05
CA GLN A 276 -10.64 4.65 -12.17
C GLN A 276 -9.38 3.81 -12.48
N TYR A 277 -8.20 4.42 -12.45
CA TYR A 277 -6.95 3.70 -12.63
C TYR A 277 -6.77 2.64 -11.53
N ALA A 278 -6.92 3.03 -10.26
CA ALA A 278 -6.72 2.12 -9.13
C ALA A 278 -7.69 0.93 -9.13
N MET A 279 -8.95 1.18 -9.46
CA MET A 279 -10.05 0.22 -9.29
C MET A 279 -10.36 -0.61 -10.53
N ALA A 280 -10.08 -0.09 -11.73
CA ALA A 280 -10.45 -0.75 -12.98
C ALA A 280 -9.25 -1.28 -13.78
N THR A 281 -8.01 -0.95 -13.38
CA THR A 281 -6.82 -1.49 -14.04
C THR A 281 -6.32 -2.71 -13.28
N GLY A 282 -6.17 -3.82 -14.00
CA GLY A 282 -5.66 -5.06 -13.45
C GLY A 282 -6.17 -6.26 -14.21
N THR A 283 -5.29 -7.21 -14.47
CA THR A 283 -5.63 -8.50 -15.12
C THR A 283 -5.12 -9.69 -14.32
N VAL A 284 -4.31 -9.44 -13.29
CA VAL A 284 -3.78 -10.44 -12.36
C VAL A 284 -3.87 -9.93 -10.92
N PRO A 285 -3.90 -10.82 -9.90
CA PRO A 285 -4.02 -10.41 -8.50
C PRO A 285 -2.98 -9.37 -8.06
N ARG A 286 -1.75 -9.50 -8.56
CA ARG A 286 -0.65 -8.58 -8.28
C ARG A 286 -0.96 -7.12 -8.64
N ASP A 287 -1.75 -6.87 -9.68
CA ASP A 287 -2.01 -5.50 -10.13
C ASP A 287 -2.78 -4.69 -9.08
N TYR A 288 -3.67 -5.34 -8.32
CA TYR A 288 -4.50 -4.70 -7.29
C TYR A 288 -3.92 -4.87 -5.87
N PHE A 289 -3.42 -6.07 -5.55
CA PHE A 289 -2.93 -6.39 -4.21
C PHE A 289 -1.43 -6.12 -4.02
N GLY A 290 -0.63 -6.12 -5.09
CA GLY A 290 0.83 -6.00 -5.02
C GLY A 290 1.55 -7.35 -5.10
N ILE A 291 2.88 -7.30 -5.05
CA ILE A 291 3.72 -8.50 -5.12
C ILE A 291 3.46 -9.48 -3.95
N PRO A 292 3.71 -10.78 -4.16
CA PRO A 292 3.79 -11.73 -3.06
C PRO A 292 4.89 -11.37 -2.05
N LEU A 293 4.58 -11.60 -0.78
CA LEU A 293 5.52 -11.66 0.33
C LEU A 293 5.29 -12.98 1.07
N LYS A 294 6.32 -13.81 1.14
CA LYS A 294 6.32 -15.15 1.74
C LYS A 294 7.40 -15.27 2.80
N TYR A 295 7.34 -16.31 3.62
CA TYR A 295 8.38 -16.59 4.60
C TYR A 295 9.74 -16.77 3.92
N GLY A 296 10.74 -16.04 4.40
CA GLY A 296 12.10 -16.09 3.86
C GLY A 296 12.33 -15.19 2.64
N ASP A 297 11.32 -14.42 2.22
CA ASP A 297 11.55 -13.32 1.29
C ASP A 297 12.28 -12.17 2.01
N VAL A 298 13.14 -11.47 1.28
CA VAL A 298 13.74 -10.22 1.78
C VAL A 298 12.68 -9.13 1.82
N ARG A 299 12.81 -8.21 2.79
CA ARG A 299 11.88 -7.11 2.96
C ARG A 299 11.70 -6.35 1.64
N PRO A 300 10.47 -6.21 1.14
CA PRO A 300 10.20 -5.43 -0.06
C PRO A 300 10.34 -3.95 0.27
N ILE A 301 11.41 -3.30 -0.22
CA ILE A 301 11.61 -1.86 -0.07
C ILE A 301 11.27 -1.20 -1.41
N ASN A 302 10.23 -0.36 -1.43
CA ASN A 302 9.82 0.42 -2.61
C ASN A 302 9.57 -0.43 -3.88
N THR A 303 8.94 -1.60 -3.73
CA THR A 303 8.66 -2.55 -4.82
C THR A 303 7.30 -2.30 -5.50
N ASP A 304 6.96 -3.12 -6.50
CA ASP A 304 5.71 -3.11 -7.27
C ASP A 304 4.48 -3.41 -6.38
N ALA A 305 4.04 -2.39 -5.65
CA ALA A 305 2.82 -2.39 -4.86
C ALA A 305 1.56 -2.44 -5.71
N GLY A 306 0.46 -2.83 -5.08
CA GLY A 306 -0.86 -2.86 -5.71
C GLY A 306 -1.32 -1.46 -6.09
N SER A 307 -2.15 -1.38 -7.13
CA SER A 307 -2.69 -0.12 -7.66
C SER A 307 -3.25 0.77 -6.55
N MET A 308 -4.04 0.20 -5.65
CA MET A 308 -4.66 0.88 -4.51
C MET A 308 -3.68 1.52 -3.54
N GLU A 309 -2.59 0.82 -3.24
CA GLU A 309 -1.58 1.24 -2.27
C GLU A 309 -0.67 2.34 -2.84
N VAL A 310 -0.31 2.21 -4.12
CA VAL A 310 0.46 3.24 -4.85
C VAL A 310 -0.35 4.52 -4.95
N GLN A 311 -1.58 4.42 -5.44
CA GLN A 311 -2.44 5.56 -5.68
C GLN A 311 -3.90 5.09 -5.74
N PRO A 312 -4.76 5.48 -4.79
CA PRO A 312 -4.72 6.77 -4.10
C PRO A 312 -4.14 6.76 -2.68
N HIS A 313 -3.82 5.61 -2.08
CA HIS A 313 -3.40 5.52 -0.68
C HIS A 313 -2.17 6.36 -0.34
N SER A 314 -1.07 6.18 -1.07
CA SER A 314 0.14 6.97 -0.82
C SER A 314 -0.08 8.47 -1.05
N SER A 315 -0.97 8.83 -1.99
CA SER A 315 -1.34 10.22 -2.23
C SER A 315 -2.13 10.82 -1.07
N MET A 316 -3.03 10.05 -0.43
CA MET A 316 -3.77 10.51 0.76
C MET A 316 -2.83 10.78 1.94
N HIS A 317 -1.92 9.84 2.25
CA HIS A 317 -0.91 10.04 3.28
C HIS A 317 -0.04 11.28 3.03
N ARG A 318 0.40 11.47 1.76
CA ARG A 318 1.13 12.68 1.34
C ARG A 318 0.31 13.94 1.46
N TRP A 319 -0.98 13.90 1.10
CA TRP A 319 -1.88 15.03 1.21
C TRP A 319 -2.07 15.44 2.67
N LEU A 320 -2.29 14.51 3.58
CA LEU A 320 -2.41 14.81 5.01
C LEU A 320 -1.10 15.35 5.58
N GLY A 321 0.05 14.85 5.11
CA GLY A 321 1.36 15.43 5.43
C GLY A 321 1.82 15.16 6.86
N ALA A 322 3.02 15.65 7.20
CA ALA A 322 3.60 15.55 8.55
C ALA A 322 3.57 14.11 9.12
N ALA A 323 3.03 13.88 10.33
CA ALA A 323 2.93 12.52 10.91
C ALA A 323 2.19 11.53 10.02
N MET A 324 1.27 12.01 9.18
CA MET A 324 0.52 11.15 8.27
C MET A 324 1.34 10.67 7.07
N VAL A 325 2.54 11.19 6.80
CA VAL A 325 3.36 10.67 5.69
C VAL A 325 4.05 9.36 6.05
N LEU A 326 4.43 9.20 7.32
CA LEU A 326 5.28 8.10 7.73
C LEU A 326 4.46 6.99 8.37
N ALA A 327 4.69 5.75 7.94
CA ALA A 327 3.98 4.58 8.47
C ALA A 327 4.22 4.37 9.97
N ASN A 328 5.35 4.80 10.53
CA ASN A 328 5.63 4.70 11.96
C ASN A 328 4.81 5.67 12.84
N THR A 329 4.20 6.69 12.27
CA THR A 329 3.50 7.76 13.01
C THR A 329 2.02 7.87 12.67
N SER A 330 1.63 7.53 11.44
CA SER A 330 0.30 7.82 10.88
C SER A 330 -0.87 7.29 11.72
N ALA A 331 -0.77 6.06 12.24
CA ALA A 331 -1.84 5.47 13.07
C ALA A 331 -2.03 6.14 14.45
N GLY A 332 -1.18 7.11 14.82
CA GLY A 332 -1.40 7.98 15.98
C GLY A 332 -2.45 9.06 15.77
N ASP A 333 -2.82 9.33 14.53
CA ASP A 333 -3.82 10.32 14.14
C ASP A 333 -5.19 9.64 13.94
N PRO A 334 -6.27 10.05 14.64
CA PRO A 334 -7.62 9.55 14.45
C PRO A 334 -8.14 9.54 13.00
N ILE A 335 -7.66 10.43 12.13
CA ILE A 335 -8.10 10.47 10.73
C ILE A 335 -7.58 9.26 9.92
N PHE A 336 -6.50 8.62 10.38
CA PHE A 336 -5.95 7.41 9.76
C PHE A 336 -7.03 6.34 9.55
N TYR A 337 -7.79 6.06 10.60
CA TYR A 337 -8.74 4.97 10.63
C TYR A 337 -9.92 5.20 9.68
N THR A 338 -10.38 6.45 9.52
CA THR A 338 -11.56 6.73 8.67
C THR A 338 -11.27 6.64 7.18
N PHE A 339 -10.09 7.06 6.72
CA PHE A 339 -9.75 6.92 5.31
C PHE A 339 -9.28 5.50 4.99
N HIS A 340 -8.61 4.80 5.93
CA HIS A 340 -8.33 3.37 5.79
C HIS A 340 -9.63 2.54 5.78
N ALA A 341 -10.65 2.93 6.54
CA ALA A 341 -11.99 2.33 6.44
C ALA A 341 -12.60 2.49 5.04
N ASN A 342 -12.26 3.57 4.34
CA ASN A 342 -12.65 3.75 2.95
C ASN A 342 -11.84 2.86 2.00
N PHE A 343 -10.55 2.62 2.24
CA PHE A 343 -9.77 1.63 1.49
C PHE A 343 -10.30 0.21 1.66
N ASP A 344 -10.70 -0.16 2.87
CA ASP A 344 -11.36 -1.44 3.14
C ASP A 344 -12.71 -1.57 2.40
N ARG A 345 -13.49 -0.48 2.35
CA ARG A 345 -14.70 -0.38 1.51
C ARG A 345 -14.38 -0.55 0.03
N LEU A 346 -13.33 0.11 -0.47
CA LEU A 346 -12.93 0.02 -1.88
C LEU A 346 -12.57 -1.41 -2.25
N TRP A 347 -11.89 -2.17 -1.39
CA TRP A 347 -11.68 -3.59 -1.66
C TRP A 347 -13.01 -4.35 -1.79
N HIS A 348 -13.97 -4.11 -0.90
CA HIS A 348 -15.31 -4.70 -1.02
C HIS A 348 -16.01 -4.30 -2.35
N SER A 349 -16.00 -3.02 -2.71
CA SER A 349 -16.58 -2.55 -3.98
C SER A 349 -15.86 -3.14 -5.19
N TRP A 350 -14.52 -3.24 -5.15
CA TRP A 350 -13.69 -3.80 -6.23
C TRP A 350 -14.07 -5.25 -6.56
N MET A 351 -14.32 -6.07 -5.53
CA MET A 351 -14.76 -7.46 -5.71
C MET A 351 -16.09 -7.58 -6.48
N GLY A 352 -16.95 -6.56 -6.41
CA GLY A 352 -18.22 -6.51 -7.13
C GLY A 352 -18.14 -6.04 -8.58
N ILE A 353 -16.95 -5.65 -9.07
CA ILE A 353 -16.77 -5.12 -10.43
C ILE A 353 -16.42 -6.27 -11.38
N GLY A 354 -17.29 -6.54 -12.36
CA GLY A 354 -17.02 -7.53 -13.40
C GLY A 354 -16.65 -8.90 -12.82
N ASN A 355 -15.46 -9.40 -13.18
CA ASN A 355 -14.91 -10.67 -12.68
C ASN A 355 -13.74 -10.44 -11.70
N ASN A 356 -13.65 -9.27 -11.07
CA ASN A 356 -12.54 -8.96 -10.16
C ASN A 356 -12.47 -9.91 -8.96
N SER A 357 -13.60 -10.52 -8.56
CA SER A 357 -13.59 -11.59 -7.55
C SER A 357 -12.67 -12.76 -7.93
N ASP A 358 -12.50 -13.05 -9.22
CA ASP A 358 -11.61 -14.11 -9.73
C ASP A 358 -10.13 -13.70 -9.63
N LEU A 359 -9.85 -12.42 -9.44
CA LEU A 359 -8.50 -11.85 -9.26
C LEU A 359 -8.09 -11.75 -7.78
N GLN A 360 -8.92 -12.21 -6.84
CA GLN A 360 -8.50 -12.32 -5.44
C GLN A 360 -7.39 -13.39 -5.31
N PRO A 361 -6.30 -13.12 -4.56
CA PRO A 361 -5.25 -14.13 -4.38
C PRO A 361 -5.81 -15.40 -3.75
N THR A 362 -5.44 -16.55 -4.33
CA THR A 362 -5.81 -17.89 -3.86
C THR A 362 -4.58 -18.70 -3.40
N ASP A 363 -3.41 -18.06 -3.39
CA ASP A 363 -2.16 -18.67 -2.93
C ASP A 363 -2.29 -19.02 -1.43
N PRO A 364 -2.04 -20.29 -1.03
CA PRO A 364 -2.07 -20.68 0.37
C PRO A 364 -1.16 -19.84 1.26
N ASP A 365 -0.01 -19.38 0.75
CA ASP A 365 0.93 -18.56 1.54
C ASP A 365 0.35 -17.17 1.87
N TRP A 366 -0.58 -16.68 1.04
CA TRP A 366 -1.33 -15.47 1.33
C TRP A 366 -2.49 -15.76 2.28
N LEU A 367 -3.28 -16.81 2.00
CA LEU A 367 -4.46 -17.17 2.80
C LEU A 367 -4.13 -17.56 4.24
N ASP A 368 -3.00 -18.24 4.44
CA ASP A 368 -2.50 -18.70 5.74
C ASP A 368 -1.48 -17.74 6.37
N ALA A 369 -1.29 -16.54 5.81
CA ALA A 369 -0.50 -15.51 6.48
C ALA A 369 -1.17 -15.12 7.81
N GLU A 370 -0.39 -15.16 8.90
CA GLU A 370 -0.87 -15.01 10.27
C GLU A 370 -0.33 -13.73 10.92
N PHE A 371 -1.22 -12.99 11.56
CA PHE A 371 -0.91 -11.78 12.31
C PHE A 371 -1.39 -11.87 13.75
N LEU A 372 -0.71 -11.17 14.66
CA LEU A 372 -1.12 -11.04 16.07
C LEU A 372 -1.61 -9.63 16.36
N PHE A 373 -2.79 -9.53 16.95
CA PHE A 373 -3.42 -8.28 17.39
C PHE A 373 -4.01 -8.46 18.79
N TRP A 374 -4.01 -7.39 19.57
CA TRP A 374 -4.76 -7.34 20.84
C TRP A 374 -6.21 -7.00 20.56
N ASP A 375 -7.13 -7.80 21.07
CA ASP A 375 -8.57 -7.53 20.97
C ASP A 375 -9.03 -6.51 22.03
N GLU A 376 -10.32 -6.18 22.00
CA GLU A 376 -10.93 -5.25 22.96
C GLU A 376 -10.85 -5.69 24.44
N ASN A 377 -10.64 -7.00 24.66
CA ASN A 377 -10.54 -7.66 25.97
C ASN A 377 -9.09 -7.83 26.44
N LYS A 378 -8.11 -7.28 25.70
CA LYS A 378 -6.67 -7.45 25.95
C LYS A 378 -6.23 -8.91 25.81
N ILE A 379 -6.85 -9.65 24.90
CA ILE A 379 -6.46 -11.01 24.52
C ILE A 379 -5.67 -10.94 23.22
N LEU A 380 -4.48 -11.51 23.23
CA LEU A 380 -3.65 -11.60 22.03
C LEU A 380 -4.25 -12.64 21.09
N THR A 381 -4.68 -12.19 19.93
CA THR A 381 -5.48 -12.96 18.98
C THR A 381 -4.69 -13.15 17.69
N ARG A 382 -4.63 -14.40 17.22
CA ARG A 382 -4.06 -14.78 15.92
C ARG A 382 -5.14 -14.72 14.87
N VAL A 383 -4.90 -13.95 13.82
CA VAL A 383 -5.81 -13.81 12.69
C VAL A 383 -5.11 -14.21 11.41
N LYS A 384 -5.76 -15.04 10.59
CA LYS A 384 -5.32 -15.33 9.23
C LYS A 384 -5.99 -14.40 8.23
N VAL A 385 -5.35 -14.20 7.09
CA VAL A 385 -5.96 -13.52 5.95
C VAL A 385 -7.27 -14.20 5.53
N SER A 386 -7.29 -15.53 5.49
CA SER A 386 -8.48 -16.32 5.16
C SER A 386 -9.67 -16.07 6.09
N ASP A 387 -9.44 -15.68 7.34
CA ASP A 387 -10.51 -15.40 8.30
C ASP A 387 -11.24 -14.07 8.03
N VAL A 388 -10.67 -13.18 7.22
CA VAL A 388 -11.15 -11.80 7.04
C VAL A 388 -11.57 -11.45 5.61
N LEU A 389 -11.70 -12.44 4.73
CA LEU A 389 -12.07 -12.21 3.34
C LEU A 389 -13.53 -11.72 3.20
N SER A 390 -14.42 -12.19 4.08
CA SER A 390 -15.85 -11.87 4.10
C SER A 390 -16.16 -10.86 5.21
N ILE A 391 -16.54 -9.63 4.84
CA ILE A 391 -16.91 -8.60 5.82
C ILE A 391 -18.24 -8.93 6.53
N ASP A 392 -19.10 -9.74 5.90
CA ASP A 392 -20.34 -10.22 6.50
C ASP A 392 -20.05 -11.15 7.69
N ASP A 393 -19.04 -12.01 7.58
CA ASP A 393 -18.58 -12.90 8.66
C ASP A 393 -17.92 -12.10 9.80
N LEU A 394 -17.37 -10.91 9.49
CA LEU A 394 -16.88 -9.94 10.48
C LEU A 394 -18.00 -9.07 11.08
N GLY A 395 -19.24 -9.23 10.61
CA GLY A 395 -20.43 -8.60 11.16
C GLY A 395 -20.57 -7.11 10.83
N TYR A 396 -19.96 -6.63 9.75
CA TYR A 396 -20.15 -5.26 9.27
C TYR A 396 -20.34 -5.17 7.76
N SER A 397 -20.92 -4.06 7.32
CA SER A 397 -21.06 -3.69 5.92
C SER A 397 -20.87 -2.19 5.75
N TYR A 398 -20.97 -1.71 4.52
CA TYR A 398 -20.81 -0.30 4.18
C TYR A 398 -22.12 0.29 3.66
N GLU A 399 -22.37 1.55 4.04
CA GLU A 399 -23.42 2.34 3.41
C GLU A 399 -23.14 2.48 1.91
N LYS A 400 -24.18 2.26 1.11
CA LYS A 400 -24.08 2.40 -0.35
C LYS A 400 -23.79 3.86 -0.71
N VAL A 401 -22.74 4.07 -1.48
CA VAL A 401 -22.33 5.37 -2.04
C VAL A 401 -22.30 5.33 -3.57
N ASN A 402 -22.03 6.47 -4.21
CA ASN A 402 -21.99 6.58 -5.67
C ASN A 402 -20.66 6.10 -6.28
N ASP A 403 -20.37 4.80 -6.18
CA ASP A 403 -19.19 4.20 -6.84
C ASP A 403 -19.26 4.35 -8.38
N ALA A 404 -20.46 4.54 -8.95
CA ALA A 404 -20.64 4.80 -10.38
C ALA A 404 -19.87 6.03 -10.89
N PHE A 405 -19.55 7.00 -10.00
CA PHE A 405 -18.75 8.18 -10.29
C PHE A 405 -17.44 7.85 -11.01
N TRP A 406 -16.75 6.78 -10.59
CA TRP A 406 -15.49 6.34 -11.17
C TRP A 406 -15.62 5.03 -11.97
N ILE A 407 -16.59 4.15 -11.67
CA ILE A 407 -16.82 2.89 -12.42
C ILE A 407 -17.28 3.17 -13.87
N SER A 408 -18.26 4.07 -14.03
CA SER A 408 -18.98 4.22 -15.30
C SER A 408 -18.42 5.32 -16.22
N TRP A 409 -17.29 5.92 -15.85
CA TRP A 409 -16.74 7.07 -16.57
C TRP A 409 -16.13 6.65 -17.93
N PRO A 410 -16.65 7.14 -19.06
CA PRO A 410 -16.26 6.64 -20.37
C PRO A 410 -14.81 6.99 -20.71
N ILE A 411 -14.06 5.97 -21.15
CA ILE A 411 -12.65 6.01 -21.57
C ILE A 411 -12.41 6.99 -22.76
N ALA A 412 -13.46 7.53 -23.38
CA ALA A 412 -13.37 8.42 -24.55
C ALA A 412 -12.65 9.76 -24.29
N ASN A 413 -12.53 10.23 -23.04
CA ASN A 413 -11.81 11.46 -22.69
C ASN A 413 -10.30 11.26 -22.40
N PHE A 414 -9.77 10.03 -22.61
CA PHE A 414 -8.39 9.66 -22.29
C PHE A 414 -7.30 10.32 -23.17
N SER A 415 -7.65 10.92 -24.31
CA SER A 415 -6.65 11.34 -25.32
C SER A 415 -5.83 12.58 -24.94
N SER A 416 -6.30 13.43 -24.03
CA SER A 416 -5.60 14.66 -23.62
C SER A 416 -4.81 14.53 -22.32
N LEU A 417 -5.22 13.67 -21.37
CA LEU A 417 -4.51 13.49 -20.08
C LEU A 417 -3.36 12.49 -20.17
N PHE A 418 -3.42 11.47 -21.05
CA PHE A 418 -2.37 10.44 -21.14
C PHE A 418 -1.03 10.93 -21.68
N LEU A 419 -1.02 12.05 -22.43
CA LEU A 419 0.24 12.61 -22.95
C LEU A 419 1.13 13.15 -21.82
N ALA A 420 0.55 13.51 -20.67
CA ALA A 420 1.30 13.89 -19.47
C ALA A 420 1.84 12.66 -18.72
N PHE A 421 1.03 11.61 -18.56
CA PHE A 421 1.40 10.41 -17.79
C PHE A 421 2.43 9.50 -18.47
N ARG A 422 2.35 9.31 -19.80
CA ARG A 422 3.36 8.53 -20.53
C ARG A 422 4.71 9.25 -20.65
N CYS A 423 4.73 10.58 -20.67
CA CYS A 423 5.98 11.33 -20.72
C CYS A 423 6.81 11.15 -19.43
N SER A 424 6.17 11.05 -18.26
CA SER A 424 6.91 10.88 -17.00
C SER A 424 7.56 9.50 -16.84
N CYS A 425 6.94 8.42 -17.36
CA CYS A 425 7.55 7.07 -17.32
C CYS A 425 8.62 6.88 -18.41
N VAL A 426 8.46 7.49 -19.59
CA VAL A 426 9.44 7.37 -20.70
C VAL A 426 10.67 8.25 -20.47
N CYS A 427 10.55 9.37 -19.76
CA CYS A 427 11.70 10.19 -19.37
C CYS A 427 12.72 9.43 -18.48
N LEU A 428 12.27 8.45 -17.68
CA LEU A 428 13.17 7.67 -16.83
C LEU A 428 14.11 6.76 -17.63
N VAL A 429 13.67 6.27 -18.80
CA VAL A 429 14.47 5.38 -19.65
C VAL A 429 15.46 6.18 -20.52
N ILE A 430 15.15 7.43 -20.85
CA ILE A 430 15.99 8.25 -21.74
C ILE A 430 17.07 9.03 -20.96
N LEU A 431 16.88 9.30 -19.67
CA LEU A 431 17.85 10.05 -18.86
C LEU A 431 19.12 9.26 -18.47
N CYS A 432 19.18 7.95 -18.72
CA CYS A 432 20.42 7.17 -18.60
C CYS A 432 21.27 7.12 -19.88
N ASP A 433 20.80 7.64 -21.01
CA ASP A 433 21.49 7.56 -22.31
C ASP A 433 22.03 8.91 -22.82
N ALA A 434 22.03 9.94 -21.98
CA ALA A 434 22.38 11.31 -22.37
C ALA A 434 23.57 11.93 -21.61
N SER A 435 24.53 11.11 -21.14
CA SER A 435 25.80 11.62 -20.56
C SER A 435 27.05 11.13 -21.30
N SER A 436 26.97 10.95 -22.61
CA SER A 436 28.15 10.70 -23.46
C SER A 436 28.18 11.63 -24.67
N SER A 437 28.03 12.92 -24.46
CA SER A 437 28.71 13.93 -25.29
C SER A 437 28.62 15.27 -24.61
N LEU A 438 29.74 15.69 -24.00
CA LEU A 438 30.26 17.07 -23.89
C LEU A 438 31.23 17.16 -22.70
N GLY A 439 32.53 17.17 -23.02
CA GLY A 439 33.58 17.99 -22.39
C GLY A 439 33.87 17.87 -20.88
N GLU A 440 34.98 17.18 -20.58
CA GLU A 440 36.01 17.42 -19.54
C GLU A 440 35.65 18.11 -18.20
N GLY A 441 35.87 17.35 -17.11
CA GLY A 441 36.45 17.88 -15.86
C GLY A 441 35.66 17.67 -14.57
N SER A 442 35.74 16.48 -13.96
CA SER A 442 35.96 16.24 -12.51
C SER A 442 35.60 14.79 -12.12
N ASP A 443 36.54 14.12 -11.46
CA ASP A 443 36.47 12.72 -11.03
C ASP A 443 35.53 12.50 -9.83
N LEU A 444 34.49 11.67 -10.00
CA LEU A 444 33.82 10.90 -8.94
C LEU A 444 33.34 9.56 -9.53
N PRO A 445 33.61 8.39 -8.90
CA PRO A 445 33.27 7.09 -9.50
C PRO A 445 31.82 6.68 -9.20
N CYS A 446 31.06 6.30 -10.25
CA CYS A 446 29.81 5.53 -10.11
C CYS A 446 30.12 4.07 -9.72
N PRO A 447 29.36 3.44 -8.80
CA PRO A 447 29.52 2.02 -8.47
C PRO A 447 29.00 1.12 -9.60
N THR A 448 29.82 0.16 -10.00
CA THR A 448 29.55 -0.83 -11.05
C THR A 448 28.55 -1.89 -10.58
N ILE A 449 27.35 -1.94 -11.18
CA ILE A 449 26.43 -3.09 -11.05
C ILE A 449 26.89 -4.17 -12.04
N THR A 450 27.28 -5.33 -11.52
CA THR A 450 27.68 -6.50 -12.32
C THR A 450 26.43 -7.32 -12.65
N ILE A 451 26.02 -7.33 -13.92
CA ILE A 451 24.90 -8.13 -14.41
C ILE A 451 25.39 -9.55 -14.72
N TRP A 452 24.82 -10.57 -14.06
CA TRP A 452 25.01 -11.98 -14.39
C TRP A 452 24.10 -12.38 -15.57
N PRO A 453 24.57 -13.21 -16.53
CA PRO A 453 23.78 -13.54 -17.72
C PRO A 453 22.81 -14.71 -17.45
N MET A 454 21.52 -14.49 -17.68
CA MET A 454 20.53 -15.56 -17.83
C MET A 454 20.62 -16.19 -19.23
N LEU A 455 20.66 -17.54 -19.27
CA LEU A 455 20.68 -18.37 -20.48
C LEU A 455 19.33 -18.37 -21.22
N PRO A 456 19.30 -18.58 -22.56
CA PRO A 456 18.11 -18.39 -23.39
C PRO A 456 17.38 -19.71 -23.66
N HIS A 457 16.03 -19.72 -23.57
CA HIS A 457 15.23 -20.76 -24.24
C HIS A 457 14.00 -20.25 -25.00
N SER A 458 14.02 -20.64 -26.27
CA SER A 458 12.95 -20.79 -27.27
C SER A 458 12.47 -19.55 -28.05
N HIS A 459 12.72 -19.65 -29.35
CA HIS A 459 12.37 -18.74 -30.43
C HIS A 459 10.85 -18.67 -30.70
N ARG A 460 10.31 -17.46 -30.84
CA ARG A 460 9.33 -17.13 -31.89
C ARG A 460 9.64 -15.75 -32.47
N LYS A 461 9.87 -15.72 -33.79
CA LYS A 461 10.08 -14.52 -34.61
C LYS A 461 8.83 -13.63 -34.57
N VAL A 462 9.00 -12.34 -34.24
CA VAL A 462 8.15 -11.26 -34.74
C VAL A 462 9.06 -10.13 -35.23
N GLN A 463 8.78 -9.63 -36.43
CA GLN A 463 9.59 -8.69 -37.21
C GLN A 463 9.67 -7.29 -36.59
N SER A 464 10.79 -6.64 -36.90
CA SER A 464 11.23 -5.29 -36.53
C SER A 464 10.32 -4.14 -36.96
N SER A 465 10.16 -3.13 -36.10
CA SER A 465 9.79 -1.76 -36.51
C SER A 465 10.51 -0.70 -35.64
N SER A 466 11.81 -0.50 -35.87
CA SER A 466 12.61 0.56 -35.22
C SER A 466 12.51 1.95 -35.91
N GLY A 467 11.61 2.11 -36.89
CA GLY A 467 11.48 3.35 -37.68
C GLY A 467 10.38 4.34 -37.25
N SER A 468 9.48 3.98 -36.32
CA SER A 468 8.34 4.84 -35.92
C SER A 468 8.65 5.82 -34.79
N ASN A 469 9.63 5.51 -33.93
CA ASN A 469 9.88 6.28 -32.71
C ASN A 469 10.55 7.64 -32.97
N ILE A 470 11.39 7.76 -34.00
CA ILE A 470 12.08 9.02 -34.33
C ILE A 470 11.11 10.01 -35.01
N ARG A 471 10.17 9.52 -35.82
CA ARG A 471 9.19 10.36 -36.52
C ARG A 471 8.18 11.02 -35.57
N ASN A 472 7.84 10.34 -34.46
CA ASN A 472 6.95 10.86 -33.43
C ASN A 472 7.63 11.93 -32.54
N ALA A 473 8.93 11.78 -32.23
CA ALA A 473 9.70 12.76 -31.46
C ALA A 473 9.85 14.11 -32.20
N ILE A 474 10.08 14.07 -33.53
CA ILE A 474 10.22 15.29 -34.35
C ILE A 474 8.89 16.05 -34.48
N ASN A 475 7.76 15.34 -34.57
CA ASN A 475 6.43 15.95 -34.63
C ASN A 475 6.00 16.60 -33.30
N CYS A 476 6.56 16.17 -32.17
CA CYS A 476 6.27 16.74 -30.85
C CYS A 476 6.96 18.12 -30.66
N ARG A 477 8.19 18.30 -31.15
CA ARG A 477 8.88 19.61 -31.12
C ARG A 477 8.27 20.65 -32.07
N LYS A 478 7.76 20.23 -33.24
CA LYS A 478 7.14 21.18 -34.20
C LYS A 478 5.85 21.81 -33.67
N ARG A 479 5.02 21.07 -32.93
CA ARG A 479 3.74 21.60 -32.40
C ARG A 479 3.91 22.49 -31.16
N GLN A 480 4.97 22.31 -30.37
CA GLN A 480 5.30 23.23 -29.28
C GLN A 480 5.80 24.59 -29.79
N ALA A 481 6.49 24.63 -30.93
CA ALA A 481 6.95 25.89 -31.53
C ALA A 481 5.80 26.73 -32.13
N GLU A 482 4.76 26.10 -32.67
CA GLU A 482 3.60 26.80 -33.24
C GLU A 482 2.63 27.36 -32.18
N ALA A 483 2.57 26.76 -30.98
CA ALA A 483 1.74 27.27 -29.88
C ALA A 483 2.31 28.51 -29.18
N VAL A 484 3.63 28.76 -29.29
CA VAL A 484 4.32 29.90 -28.65
C VAL A 484 4.34 31.14 -29.54
N LEU A 485 4.16 31.02 -30.86
CA LEU A 485 4.19 32.13 -31.82
C LEU A 485 2.80 32.70 -32.22
N GLY A 486 1.70 32.14 -31.69
CA GLY A 486 0.32 32.46 -32.13
C GLY A 486 -0.45 33.53 -31.33
N ARG A 487 0.09 34.12 -30.26
CA ARG A 487 -0.60 35.18 -29.48
C ARG A 487 0.06 36.54 -29.65
N ARG A 488 -0.18 37.20 -30.79
CA ARG A 488 -0.03 38.66 -30.93
C ARG A 488 -1.42 39.32 -31.00
N LEU A 489 -1.72 40.07 -29.94
CA LEU A 489 -2.49 41.33 -29.86
C LEU A 489 -3.63 41.56 -30.89
N LYS A 490 -4.87 41.60 -30.39
CA LYS A 490 -5.90 42.54 -30.88
C LYS A 490 -6.42 43.36 -29.69
N SER A 491 -6.16 44.66 -29.74
CA SER A 491 -6.75 45.68 -28.88
C SER A 491 -8.20 45.99 -29.31
N PRO A 492 -9.08 46.46 -28.42
CA PRO A 492 -10.42 46.88 -28.78
C PRO A 492 -10.44 48.37 -29.19
N THR A 493 -11.14 48.66 -30.29
CA THR A 493 -11.85 49.91 -30.58
C THR A 493 -13.21 49.55 -31.11
#